data_AF-A0A0M8XWN5-F1
#
_entry.id   AF-A0A0M8XWN5-F1
#
_cell.length_a   1.000
_cell.length_b   1.000
_cell.length_c   1.000
_cell.angle_alpha   90.00
_cell.angle_beta   90.00
_cell.angle_gamma   90.00
#
_symmetry.space_group_name_H-M   'P 1'
#
loop_
_entity.id
_entity.type
_entity.pdbx_description
1 polymer ?
#
loop_
_entity_poly.entity_id
_entity_poly.type
_entity_poly.pdbx_seq_one_letter_code
_entity_poly.pdbx_strand_id
1 'polypeptide(L)'
;MGMLIAMFFVQRRADADAPLNKGWLHGSALQLLTGVALMGLAPLTDQDYNDIKIGVKLLVLVVIAALVAVNLKKKPAAWLTPVLAGLVVLNVGIAVFWS
;
A
#
# COMPACT_ATOMS: atom_id res chain seq x y z
N MET A 1 -6.46 1.17 -2.14
CA MET A 1 -5.51 0.79 -3.21
C MET A 1 -5.61 1.67 -4.46
N GLY A 2 -6.80 2.15 -4.87
CA GLY A 2 -6.94 2.96 -6.08
C GLY A 2 -6.03 4.19 -6.17
N MET A 3 -5.85 4.92 -5.06
CA MET A 3 -4.91 6.07 -5.03
C MET A 3 -3.46 5.65 -5.30
N LEU A 4 -2.98 4.55 -4.72
CA LEU A 4 -1.60 4.08 -4.93
C LEU A 4 -1.37 3.68 -6.40
N ILE A 5 -2.38 3.06 -7.03
CA ILE A 5 -2.36 2.74 -8.45
C ILE A 5 -2.34 4.03 -9.31
N ALA A 6 -3.17 5.02 -8.98
CA ALA A 6 -3.15 6.31 -9.67
C ALA A 6 -1.79 7.01 -9.55
N MET A 7 -1.19 6.98 -8.35
CA MET A 7 0.12 7.58 -8.09
C MET A 7 1.25 6.86 -8.82
N PHE A 8 1.14 5.56 -9.10
CA PHE A 8 2.06 4.86 -10.00
C PHE A 8 2.01 5.40 -11.42
N PHE A 9 0.81 5.59 -11.99
CA PHE A 9 0.68 6.17 -13.33
C PHE A 9 1.17 7.63 -13.39
N VAL A 10 0.91 8.42 -12.34
CA VAL A 10 1.45 9.77 -12.23
C VAL A 10 2.98 9.74 -12.16
N GLN A 11 3.57 8.82 -11.38
CA GLN A 11 5.03 8.67 -11.30
C GLN A 11 5.65 8.31 -12.65
N ARG A 12 4.97 7.52 -13.50
CA ARG A 12 5.45 7.17 -14.84
C ARG A 12 5.47 8.33 -15.84
N ARG A 13 4.77 9.42 -15.54
CA ARG A 13 4.82 10.65 -16.34
C ARG A 13 5.90 11.62 -15.88
N ALA A 14 6.48 11.39 -14.70
CA ALA A 14 7.59 12.17 -14.19
C ALA A 14 8.91 11.66 -14.76
N ASP A 15 9.95 12.50 -14.72
CA ASP A 15 11.29 12.10 -15.13
C ASP A 15 11.79 10.89 -14.32
N ALA A 16 12.70 10.10 -14.90
CA ALA A 16 13.22 8.89 -14.26
C ALA A 16 13.85 9.15 -12.88
N ASP A 17 14.39 10.36 -12.68
CA ASP A 17 15.02 10.82 -11.43
C ASP A 17 14.06 11.60 -10.51
N ALA A 18 12.81 11.81 -10.93
CA ALA A 18 11.86 12.60 -10.18
C ALA A 18 11.54 11.91 -8.83
N PRO A 19 11.56 12.66 -7.72
CA PRO A 19 11.26 12.11 -6.40
C PRO A 19 9.86 11.47 -6.36
N LEU A 20 9.67 10.54 -5.41
CA LEU A 20 8.35 9.94 -5.19
C LEU A 20 7.31 11.04 -4.89
N ASN A 21 6.17 10.97 -5.58
CA ASN A 21 5.09 11.90 -5.28
C ASN A 21 4.57 11.71 -3.83
N LYS A 22 4.13 12.82 -3.21
CA LYS A 22 3.56 12.79 -1.85
C LYS A 22 2.25 11.99 -1.76
N GLY A 23 1.59 11.75 -2.89
CA GLY A 23 0.36 10.98 -2.95
C GLY A 23 0.56 9.52 -2.54
N TRP A 24 1.75 8.93 -2.77
CA TRP A 24 2.09 7.61 -2.24
C TRP A 24 1.99 7.57 -0.72
N LEU A 25 2.50 8.61 -0.03
CA LEU A 25 2.50 8.68 1.43
C LEU A 25 1.08 8.88 1.97
N HIS A 26 0.32 9.82 1.41
CA HIS A 26 -1.06 10.05 1.84
C HIS A 26 -1.95 8.82 1.57
N GLY A 27 -1.79 8.18 0.41
CA GLY A 27 -2.50 6.97 0.05
C GLY A 27 -2.19 5.81 0.98
N SER A 28 -0.91 5.57 1.29
CA SER A 28 -0.52 4.49 2.20
C SER A 28 -0.96 4.79 3.64
N ALA A 29 -0.85 6.03 4.10
CA ALA A 29 -1.22 6.42 5.47
C ALA A 29 -2.73 6.30 5.71
N LEU A 30 -3.55 6.84 4.81
CA LEU A 30 -5.01 6.72 4.91
C LEU A 30 -5.43 5.25 4.86
N GLN A 31 -4.78 4.46 4.02
CA GLN A 31 -5.11 3.06 3.87
C GLN A 31 -4.69 2.20 5.08
N LEU A 32 -3.57 2.53 5.73
CA LEU A 32 -3.19 1.92 7.01
C LEU A 32 -4.18 2.29 8.10
N LEU A 33 -4.51 3.58 8.22
CA LEU A 33 -5.45 4.08 9.22
C LEU A 33 -6.81 3.37 9.11
N THR A 34 -7.36 3.33 7.89
CA THR A 34 -8.62 2.64 7.62
C THR A 34 -8.51 1.13 7.82
N GLY A 35 -7.41 0.50 7.40
CA GLY A 35 -7.21 -0.94 7.59
C GLY A 35 -7.15 -1.35 9.06
N VAL A 36 -6.41 -0.59 9.88
CA VAL A 36 -6.32 -0.83 11.33
C VAL A 36 -7.65 -0.54 12.02
N ALA A 37 -8.34 0.53 11.63
CA ALA A 37 -9.68 0.84 12.16
C ALA A 37 -10.68 -0.28 11.88
N LEU A 38 -10.70 -0.80 10.65
CA LEU A 38 -11.59 -1.91 10.27
C LEU A 38 -11.24 -3.21 11.03
N MET A 39 -9.95 -3.51 11.21
CA MET A 39 -9.53 -4.66 12.01
C MET A 39 -9.96 -4.54 13.47
N GLY A 40 -9.88 -3.34 14.06
CA GLY A 40 -10.35 -3.09 15.43
C GLY A 40 -11.87 -3.16 15.59
N LEU A 41 -12.63 -2.87 14.52
CA LEU A 41 -14.09 -2.98 14.50
C LEU A 41 -14.59 -4.38 14.15
N ALA A 42 -13.74 -5.24 13.57
CA ALA A 42 -14.12 -6.58 13.13
C ALA A 42 -14.81 -7.43 14.22
N PRO A 43 -14.33 -7.45 15.49
CA PRO A 43 -14.96 -8.22 16.56
C PRO A 43 -16.39 -7.79 16.89
N LEU A 44 -16.82 -6.60 16.47
CA LEU A 44 -18.15 -6.05 16.75
C LEU A 44 -19.22 -6.47 15.71
N THR A 45 -18.82 -7.20 14.67
CA THR A 45 -19.70 -7.44 13.52
C THR A 45 -20.31 -8.85 13.49
N ASP A 46 -20.10 -9.68 14.52
CA ASP A 46 -20.59 -11.07 14.63
C ASP A 46 -20.28 -11.94 13.38
N GLN A 47 -19.24 -11.57 12.62
CA GLN A 47 -18.76 -12.29 11.44
C GLN A 47 -17.43 -12.98 11.73
N ASP A 48 -17.25 -14.18 11.19
CA ASP A 48 -15.96 -14.87 11.19
C ASP A 48 -15.07 -14.30 10.08
N TYR A 49 -14.02 -13.57 10.48
CA TYR A 49 -12.98 -13.11 9.57
C TYR A 49 -11.74 -14.00 9.66
N ASN A 50 -11.08 -14.19 8.53
CA ASN A 50 -9.75 -14.77 8.51
C ASN A 50 -8.72 -13.73 8.97
N ASP A 51 -8.45 -13.69 10.26
CA ASP A 51 -7.49 -12.76 10.87
C ASP A 51 -6.08 -12.86 10.29
N ILE A 52 -5.68 -14.06 9.85
CA ILE A 52 -4.38 -14.28 9.18
C ILE A 52 -4.36 -13.53 7.84
N LYS A 53 -5.41 -13.68 7.02
CA LYS A 53 -5.53 -12.97 5.74
C LYS A 53 -5.49 -11.45 5.95
N ILE A 54 -6.21 -10.95 6.95
CA ILE A 54 -6.23 -9.51 7.29
C ILE A 54 -4.84 -9.04 7.75
N GLY A 55 -4.21 -9.78 8.66
CA GLY A 55 -2.88 -9.48 9.19
C GLY A 55 -1.81 -9.44 8.10
N VAL A 56 -1.78 -10.42 7.19
CA VAL A 56 -0.85 -10.44 6.06
C VAL A 56 -1.07 -9.25 5.13
N LYS A 57 -2.33 -8.91 4.84
CA LYS A 57 -2.66 -7.74 4.01
C LYS A 57 -2.21 -6.42 4.66
N LEU A 58 -2.37 -6.28 5.98
CA LEU A 58 -1.87 -5.12 6.71
C LEU A 58 -0.34 -5.06 6.71
N LEU A 59 0.33 -6.19 6.90
CA LEU A 59 1.79 -6.27 6.89
C LEU A 59 2.38 -5.84 5.55
N VAL A 60 1.83 -6.32 4.42
CA VAL A 60 2.25 -5.87 3.08
C VAL A 60 2.06 -4.37 2.91
N LEU A 61 0.96 -3.81 3.43
CA LEU A 61 0.71 -2.37 3.36
C LEU A 61 1.69 -1.56 4.22
N VAL A 62 2.08 -2.07 5.39
CA VAL A 62 3.12 -1.48 6.24
C VAL A 62 4.45 -1.44 5.49
N VAL A 63 4.82 -2.51 4.79
CA VAL A 63 6.04 -2.56 3.96
C VAL A 63 6.00 -1.49 2.87
N ILE A 64 4.86 -1.32 2.18
CA ILE A 64 4.67 -0.25 1.18
C ILE A 64 4.89 1.13 1.82
N ALA A 65 4.23 1.39 2.96
CA ALA A 65 4.33 2.67 3.65
C ALA A 65 5.76 2.97 4.13
N ALA A 66 6.47 1.96 4.65
CA ALA A 66 7.86 2.08 5.08
C ALA A 66 8.79 2.41 3.90
N LEU A 67 8.65 1.69 2.78
CA LEU A 67 9.45 1.95 1.57
C LEU A 67 9.20 3.37 1.04
N VAL A 68 7.95 3.82 1.02
CA VAL A 68 7.59 5.19 0.61
C VAL A 68 8.19 6.21 1.57
N ALA A 69 8.01 6.05 2.88
CA ALA A 69 8.49 7.00 3.89
C ALA A 69 10.02 7.17 3.86
N VAL A 70 10.76 6.07 3.72
CA VAL A 70 12.23 6.07 3.70
C VAL A 70 12.79 6.74 2.43
N ASN A 71 12.09 6.60 1.30
CA ASN A 71 12.57 7.05 -0.01
C ASN A 71 11.91 8.34 -0.51
N LEU A 72 10.94 8.91 0.20
CA LEU A 72 10.20 10.10 -0.24
C LEU A 72 11.10 11.32 -0.48
N LYS A 73 12.13 11.50 0.36
CA LYS A 73 13.07 12.63 0.29
C LYS A 73 14.36 12.30 -0.48
N LYS A 74 14.50 11.06 -0.96
CA LYS A 74 15.70 10.58 -1.65
C LYS A 74 15.47 10.61 -3.15
N LYS A 75 16.57 10.61 -3.92
CA LYS A 75 16.49 10.23 -5.33
C LYS A 75 16.02 8.78 -5.39
N PRO A 76 14.86 8.50 -6.00
CA PRO A 76 14.32 7.15 -6.01
C PRO A 76 15.18 6.28 -6.91
N ALA A 77 15.54 5.10 -6.42
CA ALA A 77 16.18 4.11 -7.27
C ALA A 77 15.17 3.61 -8.31
N ALA A 78 15.63 3.34 -9.53
CA ALA A 78 14.77 2.91 -10.64
C ALA A 78 13.92 1.66 -10.33
N TRP A 79 14.39 0.80 -9.41
CA TRP A 79 13.69 -0.40 -8.96
C TRP A 79 12.53 -0.12 -8.00
N LEU A 80 12.49 1.04 -7.35
CA LEU A 80 11.54 1.32 -6.27
C LEU A 80 10.10 1.38 -6.76
N THR A 81 9.85 2.14 -7.83
CA THR A 81 8.51 2.30 -8.40
C THR A 81 7.89 0.99 -8.90
N PRO A 82 8.59 0.11 -9.66
CA PRO A 82 8.03 -1.20 -10.03
C PRO A 82 7.84 -2.13 -8.82
N VAL A 83 8.71 -2.08 -7.81
CA VAL A 83 8.51 -2.86 -6.57
C VAL A 83 7.27 -2.40 -5.82
N LEU A 84 7.05 -1.09 -5.66
CA LEU A 84 5.83 -0.55 -5.04
C LEU A 84 4.57 -0.98 -5.80
N ALA A 85 4.60 -0.94 -7.13
CA ALA A 85 3.49 -1.41 -7.95
C ALA A 85 3.22 -2.91 -7.77
N GLY A 86 4.28 -3.74 -7.76
CA GLY A 86 4.17 -5.17 -7.52
C GLY A 86 3.58 -5.48 -6.13
N LEU A 87 4.00 -4.76 -5.10
CA LEU A 87 3.46 -4.89 -3.75
C LEU A 87 1.98 -4.50 -3.66
N VAL A 88 1.56 -3.46 -4.39
CA VAL A 88 0.14 -3.08 -4.47
C VAL A 88 -0.67 -4.18 -5.14
N VAL A 89 -0.18 -4.75 -6.25
CA VAL A 89 -0.84 -5.87 -6.95
C VAL A 89 -0.91 -7.10 -6.04
N LEU A 90 0.17 -7.43 -5.34
CA LEU A 90 0.20 -8.52 -4.36
C LEU A 90 -0.84 -8.33 -3.26
N ASN A 91 -0.97 -7.12 -2.71
CA ASN A 91 -1.95 -6.81 -1.68
C ASN A 91 -3.39 -6.99 -2.17
N VAL A 92 -3.67 -6.58 -3.41
CA VAL A 92 -4.97 -6.80 -4.06
C VAL A 92 -5.20 -8.30 -4.30
N GLY A 93 -4.19 -9.02 -4.77
CA GLY A 93 -4.27 -10.47 -5.00
C GLY A 93 -4.56 -11.25 -3.72
N ILE A 94 -3.90 -10.92 -2.61
CA ILE A 94 -4.20 -11.47 -1.28
C ILE A 94 -5.66 -11.22 -0.90
N ALA A 95 -6.18 -10.02 -1.19
CA ALA A 95 -7.56 -9.71 -0.85
C ALA A 95 -8.58 -10.53 -1.67
N VAL A 96 -8.31 -10.72 -2.96
CA VAL A 96 -9.25 -11.31 -3.93
C VAL A 96 -9.16 -12.84 -3.97
N PHE A 97 -7.96 -13.42 -3.97
CA PHE A 97 -7.75 -14.84 -4.26
C PHE A 97 -7.60 -15.74 -3.02
N TRP A 98 -7.35 -15.16 -1.84
CA TRP A 98 -7.27 -15.93 -0.60
C TRP A 98 -8.69 -16.12 -0.02
N SER A 99 -9.17 -17.35 0.12
CA SER A 99 -10.37 -17.71 0.94
C SER A 99 -9.94 -18.15 2.34
#